data_AF-A0A1Q3R796-F1
#
_entry.id   AF-A0A1Q3R796-F1
#
_cell.length_a   1.000
_cell.length_b   1.000
_cell.length_c   1.000
_cell.angle_alpha   90.00
_cell.angle_beta   90.00
_cell.angle_gamma   90.00
#
_symmetry.space_group_name_H-M   'P 1'
#
loop_
_entity.id
_entity.type
_entity.pdbx_description
1 polymer ?
#
loop_
_entity_poly.entity_id
_entity_poly.type
_entity_poly.pdbx_seq_one_letter_code
_entity_poly.pdbx_strand_id
1 'polypeptide(L)'
;MSAPRLSGAGRALALTSAILLGACAATGPDAERASAAAPVAAAAAPLIQAPATSVGQWVDLGHVQAPWLAGDAPVPVSGPVAPTRVAGLRRDDGRWLAIVITQVAPGSPAPCPRATGLHVSSEGDGCLRLRRDADFDRWLERQHGVLYQWLDSRGWTARPRAWISHRVPQAGGQALEAHVLIEPALIEPTTRGSADFLAGGQPGLQWARDLAAATRAAGASGVLAMPPLPFAPPLAAPAAVPVASAVVTAPATAPVATQVPPRPPVPAPRRDRE
;
A
#
# COMPACT_ATOMS: atom_id res chain seq x y z
N MET A 1 84.67 -6.82 -55.63
CA MET A 1 84.08 -7.69 -54.59
C MET A 1 82.57 -7.71 -54.80
N SER A 2 82.06 -8.91 -55.03
CA SER A 2 80.69 -9.44 -55.01
C SER A 2 79.47 -8.50 -55.07
N ALA A 3 78.64 -8.76 -56.09
CA ALA A 3 77.20 -8.43 -56.13
C ALA A 3 76.37 -9.50 -55.37
N PRO A 4 75.04 -9.62 -55.59
CA PRO A 4 73.92 -8.99 -54.88
C PRO A 4 73.05 -10.03 -54.15
N ARG A 5 72.07 -9.67 -53.29
CA ARG A 5 70.88 -10.53 -53.03
C ARG A 5 69.62 -9.75 -52.69
N LEU A 6 68.59 -9.99 -53.51
CA LEU A 6 67.18 -9.79 -53.21
C LEU A 6 66.76 -10.61 -51.96
N SER A 7 65.73 -10.14 -51.25
CA SER A 7 64.63 -10.99 -50.78
C SER A 7 63.43 -10.12 -50.40
N GLY A 8 62.54 -9.93 -51.37
CA GLY A 8 61.15 -9.62 -51.09
C GLY A 8 60.36 -10.92 -50.99
N ALA A 9 59.65 -11.12 -49.88
CA ALA A 9 58.60 -12.11 -49.73
C ALA A 9 57.67 -11.64 -48.59
N GLY A 10 56.38 -11.51 -48.89
CA GLY A 10 55.36 -11.26 -47.86
C GLY A 10 54.19 -10.41 -48.33
N ARG A 11 53.40 -10.97 -49.26
CA ARG A 11 52.07 -10.48 -49.65
C ARG A 11 51.05 -10.64 -48.50
N ALA A 12 50.09 -9.71 -48.46
CA ALA A 12 48.65 -9.82 -48.08
C ALA A 12 48.29 -8.64 -47.16
N LEU A 13 47.66 -7.54 -47.58
CA LEU A 13 46.42 -7.29 -48.34
C LEU A 13 45.14 -7.69 -47.57
N ALA A 14 44.58 -6.72 -46.86
CA ALA A 14 43.14 -6.51 -46.61
C ALA A 14 42.98 -5.12 -45.94
N LEU A 15 42.72 -4.03 -46.69
CA LEU A 15 41.40 -3.50 -47.07
C LEU A 15 40.38 -3.46 -45.92
N THR A 16 40.23 -2.28 -45.30
CA THR A 16 38.94 -1.79 -44.76
C THR A 16 38.93 -0.26 -44.62
N SER A 17 38.33 0.36 -45.63
CA SER A 17 37.42 1.52 -45.59
C SER A 17 37.51 2.51 -44.41
N ALA A 18 38.15 3.66 -44.66
CA ALA A 18 38.00 4.84 -43.82
C ALA A 18 36.71 5.61 -44.20
N ILE A 19 35.75 5.67 -43.28
CA ILE A 19 34.56 6.51 -43.38
C ILE A 19 34.95 7.95 -43.00
N LEU A 20 34.82 8.87 -43.96
CA LEU A 20 35.01 10.31 -43.78
C LEU A 20 33.89 10.89 -42.91
N LEU A 21 34.25 11.45 -41.76
CA LEU A 21 33.39 12.32 -40.97
C LEU A 21 33.28 13.69 -41.65
N GLY A 22 32.12 13.97 -42.24
CA GLY A 22 31.75 15.30 -42.71
C GLY A 22 31.41 16.20 -41.52
N ALA A 23 32.35 17.05 -41.13
CA ALA A 23 32.09 18.20 -40.24
C ALA A 23 31.62 19.38 -41.10
N CYS A 24 30.31 19.67 -41.10
CA CYS A 24 29.79 20.95 -41.55
C CYS A 24 29.77 21.91 -40.35
N ALA A 25 30.70 22.85 -40.36
CA ALA A 25 30.68 24.02 -39.48
C ALA A 25 29.69 25.05 -40.04
N ALA A 26 28.68 25.40 -39.25
CA ALA A 26 27.88 26.61 -39.45
C ALA A 26 28.03 27.46 -38.18
N THR A 27 28.73 28.58 -38.31
CA THR A 27 28.87 29.61 -37.29
C THR A 27 27.66 30.54 -37.32
N GLY A 28 26.85 30.52 -36.26
CA GLY A 28 25.82 31.52 -35.98
C GLY A 28 25.88 31.89 -34.50
N PRO A 29 25.84 33.19 -34.13
CA PRO A 29 25.71 33.61 -32.74
C PRO A 29 24.24 33.48 -32.30
N ASP A 30 24.03 33.30 -31.00
CA ASP A 30 22.73 33.21 -30.31
C ASP A 30 21.98 31.87 -30.43
N ALA A 31 22.56 30.84 -29.80
CA ALA A 31 21.78 29.71 -29.29
C ALA A 31 21.82 29.75 -27.75
N GLU A 32 20.76 30.30 -27.18
CA GLU A 32 20.36 30.10 -25.79
C GLU A 32 20.45 28.59 -25.50
N ARG A 33 21.37 28.24 -24.61
CA ARG A 33 21.72 26.87 -24.26
C ARG A 33 20.59 26.28 -23.43
N ALA A 34 19.45 26.00 -24.06
CA ALA A 34 18.45 25.09 -23.54
C ALA A 34 19.10 23.71 -23.46
N SER A 35 19.61 23.40 -22.27
CA SER A 35 20.01 22.04 -21.91
C SER A 35 18.75 21.17 -21.99
N ALA A 36 18.50 20.61 -23.18
CA ALA A 36 17.52 19.55 -23.34
C ALA A 36 18.07 18.36 -22.54
N ALA A 37 17.60 18.23 -21.30
CA ALA A 37 17.82 17.06 -20.49
C ALA A 37 17.46 15.84 -21.35
N ALA A 38 18.41 14.91 -21.49
CA ALA A 38 18.16 13.64 -22.14
C ALA A 38 16.85 13.04 -21.56
N PRO A 39 15.97 12.47 -22.39
CA PRO A 39 14.75 11.85 -21.88
C PRO A 39 15.16 10.76 -20.89
N VAL A 40 14.94 11.01 -19.61
CA VAL A 40 15.08 9.98 -18.58
C VAL A 40 14.12 8.88 -18.99
N ALA A 41 14.64 7.70 -19.30
CA ALA A 41 13.82 6.52 -19.61
C ALA A 41 12.72 6.44 -18.54
N ALA A 42 11.45 6.40 -18.96
CA ALA A 42 10.32 6.38 -18.03
C ALA A 42 10.50 5.19 -17.10
N ALA A 43 10.89 5.46 -15.85
CA ALA A 43 11.19 4.41 -14.88
C ALA A 43 9.89 3.62 -14.63
N ALA A 44 9.92 2.32 -14.94
CA ALA A 44 8.77 1.46 -14.75
C ALA A 44 8.46 1.32 -13.25
N ALA A 45 7.17 1.27 -12.90
CA ALA A 45 6.78 0.96 -11.53
C ALA A 45 7.23 -0.46 -11.13
N PRO A 46 7.73 -0.65 -9.88
CA PRO A 46 8.19 -1.94 -9.40
C PRO A 46 7.12 -3.02 -9.46
N LEU A 47 7.50 -4.22 -9.91
CA LEU A 47 6.64 -5.41 -9.87
C LEU A 47 6.26 -5.73 -8.43
N ILE A 48 4.99 -6.03 -8.17
CA ILE A 48 4.53 -6.41 -6.84
C ILE A 48 4.65 -7.93 -6.71
N GLN A 49 5.55 -8.38 -5.84
CA GLN A 49 5.69 -9.79 -5.49
C GLN A 49 5.10 -10.01 -4.10
N ALA A 50 3.92 -10.62 -4.07
CA ALA A 50 3.21 -10.87 -2.83
C ALA A 50 3.43 -12.30 -2.30
N PRO A 51 3.57 -12.49 -0.98
CA PRO A 51 3.73 -13.80 -0.39
C PRO A 51 2.40 -14.58 -0.44
N ALA A 52 2.49 -15.91 -0.50
CA ALA A 52 1.34 -16.77 -0.36
C ALA A 52 0.65 -16.53 1.00
N THR A 53 -0.67 -16.66 1.04
CA THR A 53 -1.48 -16.47 2.25
C THR A 53 -2.68 -17.41 2.25
N SER A 54 -3.21 -17.73 3.43
CA SER A 54 -4.38 -18.59 3.62
C SER A 54 -5.71 -17.84 3.53
N VAL A 55 -5.69 -16.52 3.41
CA VAL A 55 -6.89 -15.66 3.52
C VAL A 55 -7.51 -15.31 2.17
N GLY A 56 -6.79 -15.62 1.08
CA GLY A 56 -7.19 -15.28 -0.28
C GLY A 56 -6.04 -15.47 -1.26
N GLN A 57 -6.28 -15.06 -2.50
CA GLN A 57 -5.32 -15.13 -3.60
C GLN A 57 -4.89 -13.73 -4.01
N TRP A 58 -3.59 -13.55 -4.21
CA TRP A 58 -3.06 -12.34 -4.83
C TRP A 58 -3.30 -12.38 -6.34
N VAL A 59 -3.83 -11.28 -6.87
CA VAL A 59 -4.16 -11.11 -8.28
C VAL A 59 -3.40 -9.87 -8.78
N ASP A 60 -2.67 -10.03 -9.88
CA ASP A 60 -2.12 -8.88 -10.61
C ASP A 60 -3.28 -8.13 -11.29
N LEU A 61 -3.47 -6.87 -10.90
CA LEU A 61 -4.51 -5.99 -11.43
C LEU A 61 -3.99 -5.13 -12.60
N GLY A 62 -2.71 -5.30 -12.95
CA GLY A 62 -2.12 -4.80 -14.18
C GLY A 62 -1.17 -3.63 -13.99
N HIS A 63 -0.65 -3.19 -15.13
CA HIS A 63 0.23 -2.04 -15.27
C HIS A 63 -0.46 -0.96 -16.10
N VAL A 64 -0.54 0.25 -15.57
CA VAL A 64 -1.22 1.37 -16.22
C VAL A 64 -0.46 2.66 -15.99
N GLN A 65 -0.76 3.65 -16.82
CA GLN A 65 -0.41 5.04 -16.60
C GLN A 65 -1.56 5.67 -15.80
N ALA A 66 -1.32 6.07 -14.55
CA ALA A 66 -2.34 6.62 -13.66
C ALA A 66 -1.96 8.04 -13.19
N PRO A 67 -2.93 8.89 -12.81
CA PRO A 67 -2.58 10.13 -12.13
C PRO A 67 -1.75 9.83 -10.88
N TRP A 68 -0.90 10.77 -10.48
CA TRP A 68 -0.19 10.65 -9.22
C TRP A 68 -1.17 10.56 -8.04
N LEU A 69 -1.17 9.43 -7.32
CA LEU A 69 -2.16 9.14 -6.28
C LEU A 69 -1.73 9.64 -4.90
N ALA A 70 -0.47 10.02 -4.74
CA ALA A 70 0.12 10.37 -3.44
C ALA A 70 -0.09 11.84 -3.02
N GLY A 71 -1.17 12.46 -3.52
CA GLY A 71 -1.52 13.84 -3.17
C GLY A 71 -1.81 13.98 -1.68
N ASP A 72 -1.03 14.84 -1.02
CA ASP A 72 -1.36 15.41 0.28
C ASP A 72 -1.95 16.79 0.00
N ALA A 73 -3.25 16.98 0.25
CA ALA A 73 -4.07 18.15 -0.15
C ALA A 73 -4.71 18.00 -1.56
N PRO A 74 -5.74 18.81 -1.93
CA PRO A 74 -6.50 18.63 -3.15
C PRO A 74 -5.63 18.96 -4.37
N VAL A 75 -4.93 17.96 -4.88
CA VAL A 75 -4.16 18.07 -6.12
C VAL A 75 -5.15 18.08 -7.29
N PRO A 76 -5.06 19.04 -8.24
CA PRO A 76 -5.83 19.00 -9.46
C PRO A 76 -5.59 17.67 -10.20
N VAL A 77 -6.69 17.08 -10.68
CA VAL A 77 -6.79 15.77 -11.35
C VAL A 77 -6.01 15.67 -12.67
N SER A 78 -5.25 16.71 -13.02
CA SER A 78 -4.36 16.84 -14.18
C SER A 78 -2.87 16.65 -13.84
N GLY A 79 -2.56 16.05 -12.69
CA GLY A 79 -1.19 15.74 -12.29
C GLY A 79 -0.45 14.85 -13.31
N PRO A 80 0.89 14.82 -13.28
CA PRO A 80 1.66 14.02 -14.22
C PRO A 80 1.28 12.55 -14.10
N VAL A 81 1.17 11.90 -15.26
CA VAL A 81 0.84 10.48 -15.31
C VAL A 81 2.06 9.68 -14.88
N ALA A 82 1.87 8.81 -13.90
CA ALA A 82 2.92 7.98 -13.32
C ALA A 82 2.76 6.52 -13.78
N PRO A 83 3.85 5.86 -14.21
CA PRO A 83 3.88 4.41 -14.33
C PRO A 83 3.40 3.80 -13.02
N THR A 84 2.40 2.92 -13.11
CA THR A 84 1.70 2.36 -11.95
C THR A 84 1.54 0.86 -12.10
N ARG A 85 1.75 0.10 -11.02
CA ARG A 85 1.38 -1.32 -10.94
C ARG A 85 0.47 -1.55 -9.75
N VAL A 86 -0.46 -2.48 -9.91
CA VAL A 86 -1.42 -2.81 -8.85
C VAL A 86 -1.55 -4.31 -8.68
N ALA A 87 -1.60 -4.73 -7.42
CA ALA A 87 -2.00 -6.08 -7.04
C ALA A 87 -3.13 -6.01 -6.00
N GLY A 88 -4.03 -6.98 -6.04
CA GLY A 88 -5.12 -7.10 -5.07
C GLY A 88 -5.11 -8.46 -4.40
N LEU A 89 -5.36 -8.50 -3.09
CA LEU A 89 -5.65 -9.73 -2.37
C LEU A 89 -7.16 -9.95 -2.37
N ARG A 90 -7.62 -11.00 -3.04
CA ARG A 90 -9.03 -11.33 -3.17
C ARG A 90 -9.36 -12.60 -2.39
N ARG A 91 -10.41 -12.54 -1.59
CA ARG A 91 -10.95 -13.70 -0.89
C ARG A 91 -11.85 -14.51 -1.82
N ASP A 92 -12.12 -15.76 -1.46
CA ASP A 92 -12.95 -16.69 -2.23
C ASP A 92 -14.40 -16.21 -2.41
N ASP A 93 -14.91 -15.40 -1.47
CA ASP A 93 -16.23 -14.74 -1.58
C ASP A 93 -16.23 -13.56 -2.57
N GLY A 94 -15.11 -13.31 -3.24
CA GLY A 94 -14.93 -12.26 -4.24
C GLY A 94 -14.59 -10.90 -3.64
N ARG A 95 -14.54 -10.74 -2.31
CA ARG A 95 -14.19 -9.47 -1.64
C ARG A 95 -12.69 -9.19 -1.75
N TRP A 96 -12.37 -7.91 -1.94
CA TRP A 96 -10.99 -7.43 -1.81
C TRP A 96 -10.63 -7.26 -0.33
N LEU A 97 -9.51 -7.83 0.09
CA LEU A 97 -8.96 -7.69 1.44
C LEU A 97 -7.79 -6.71 1.48
N ALA A 98 -7.04 -6.59 0.38
CA ALA A 98 -5.98 -5.61 0.24
C ALA A 98 -5.85 -5.15 -1.22
N ILE A 99 -5.43 -3.90 -1.42
CA ILE A 99 -5.00 -3.34 -2.70
C ILE A 99 -3.64 -2.69 -2.48
N VAL A 100 -2.65 -3.10 -3.26
CA VAL A 100 -1.27 -2.60 -3.25
C VAL A 100 -1.03 -1.87 -4.55
N ILE A 101 -0.50 -0.66 -4.48
CA ILE A 101 -0.21 0.19 -5.63
C ILE A 101 1.23 0.67 -5.52
N THR A 102 2.01 0.53 -6.58
CA THR A 102 3.34 1.15 -6.70
C THR A 102 3.32 2.16 -7.85
N GLN A 103 3.88 3.34 -7.62
CA GLN A 103 3.99 4.40 -8.62
C GLN A 103 5.37 5.04 -8.62
N VAL A 104 5.89 5.39 -9.80
CA VAL A 104 7.07 6.23 -9.93
C VAL A 104 6.65 7.62 -10.41
N ALA A 105 6.74 8.61 -9.52
CA ALA A 105 6.47 10.00 -9.86
C ALA A 105 7.58 10.56 -10.75
N PRO A 106 7.24 11.19 -11.88
CA PRO A 106 8.19 11.97 -12.64
C PRO A 106 8.41 13.34 -11.98
N GLY A 107 9.66 13.66 -11.64
CA GLY A 107 10.18 15.02 -11.47
C GLY A 107 9.65 15.87 -10.30
N SER A 108 10.58 16.21 -9.40
CA SER A 108 10.52 17.10 -8.23
C SER A 108 10.39 16.33 -6.91
N PRO A 109 11.31 16.53 -5.94
CA PRO A 109 11.27 15.84 -4.66
C PRO A 109 9.95 16.21 -3.97
N ALA A 110 9.00 15.27 -3.98
CA ALA A 110 7.70 15.55 -3.40
C ALA A 110 7.90 15.67 -1.89
N PRO A 111 7.71 16.87 -1.30
CA PRO A 111 7.90 17.07 0.13
C PRO A 111 7.04 16.06 0.87
N CYS A 112 7.58 15.44 1.92
CA CYS A 112 6.77 14.68 2.83
C CYS A 112 6.43 15.56 4.05
N PRO A 113 5.32 16.31 4.00
CA PRO A 113 4.86 16.98 5.20
C PRO A 113 4.59 15.91 6.26
N ARG A 114 5.20 16.08 7.43
CA ARG A 114 4.94 15.24 8.61
C ARG A 114 3.56 15.64 9.16
N ALA A 115 2.51 15.16 8.50
CA ALA A 115 1.15 15.32 9.01
C ALA A 115 1.07 14.66 10.40
N THR A 116 0.73 15.46 11.41
CA THR A 116 0.64 15.02 12.81
C THR A 116 -0.29 13.81 12.92
N GLY A 117 0.16 12.76 13.60
CA GLY A 117 -0.65 11.57 13.88
C GLY A 117 -0.72 10.52 12.76
N LEU A 118 -0.12 10.76 11.59
CA LEU A 118 -0.02 9.76 10.51
C LEU A 118 1.39 9.24 10.29
N HIS A 119 2.39 10.04 10.65
CA HIS A 119 3.79 9.68 10.44
C HIS A 119 4.21 8.53 11.36
N VAL A 120 4.87 7.54 10.78
CA VAL A 120 5.49 6.44 11.52
C VAL A 120 7.00 6.53 11.33
N SER A 121 7.74 6.45 12.43
CA SER A 121 9.20 6.37 12.37
C SER A 121 9.63 5.08 11.66
N SER A 122 10.42 5.23 10.61
CA SER A 122 11.07 4.16 9.87
C SER A 122 12.56 4.44 9.74
N GLU A 123 13.37 3.40 9.61
CA GLU A 123 14.79 3.54 9.31
C GLU A 123 15.01 3.95 7.85
N GLY A 124 16.06 4.75 7.61
CA GLY A 124 16.47 5.20 6.28
C GLY A 124 15.64 6.37 5.72
N ASP A 125 15.94 6.70 4.46
CA ASP A 125 15.27 7.80 3.77
C ASP A 125 13.83 7.43 3.35
N GLY A 126 12.98 8.44 3.35
CA GLY A 126 11.60 8.32 2.89
C GLY A 126 10.59 8.79 3.92
N CYS A 127 9.34 8.47 3.67
CA CYS A 127 8.25 8.92 4.50
C CYS A 127 7.15 7.87 4.64
N LEU A 128 7.14 7.22 5.80
CA LEU A 128 6.15 6.23 6.15
C LEU A 128 4.95 6.91 6.84
N ARG A 129 3.76 6.55 6.38
CA ARG A 129 2.49 7.01 6.90
C ARG A 129 1.56 5.83 7.11
N LEU A 130 0.81 5.87 8.21
CA LEU A 130 -0.18 4.86 8.56
C LEU A 130 -1.43 5.55 9.08
N ARG A 131 -2.59 5.12 8.58
CA ARG A 131 -3.89 5.37 9.19
C ARG A 131 -4.64 4.05 9.34
N ARG A 132 -5.04 3.70 10.56
CA ARG A 132 -5.73 2.43 10.84
C ARG A 132 -7.19 2.42 10.37
N ASP A 133 -7.80 3.60 10.28
CA ASP A 133 -9.21 3.82 9.99
C ASP A 133 -9.40 4.82 8.83
N ALA A 134 -8.94 4.45 7.64
CA ALA A 134 -8.92 5.37 6.50
C ALA A 134 -10.32 5.73 5.98
N ASP A 135 -11.34 4.91 6.26
CA ASP A 135 -12.73 5.22 5.92
C ASP A 135 -13.46 6.05 7.00
N PHE A 136 -12.93 6.13 8.23
CA PHE A 136 -13.59 6.86 9.31
C PHE A 136 -13.67 8.35 8.98
N ASP A 137 -14.86 8.93 9.21
CA ASP A 137 -15.16 10.33 8.89
C ASP A 137 -14.79 10.70 7.43
N ARG A 138 -14.95 9.75 6.49
CA ARG A 138 -14.61 9.92 5.07
C ARG A 138 -13.18 10.43 4.85
N TRP A 139 -12.25 10.08 5.73
CA TRP A 139 -10.91 10.68 5.70
C TRP A 139 -10.17 10.43 4.38
N LEU A 140 -10.17 9.19 3.86
CA LEU A 140 -9.47 8.88 2.61
C LEU A 140 -10.04 9.69 1.45
N GLU A 141 -11.35 9.85 1.40
CA GLU A 141 -12.00 10.65 0.38
C GLU A 141 -11.63 12.13 0.48
N ARG A 142 -11.58 12.69 1.70
CA ARG A 142 -11.26 14.11 1.91
C ARG A 142 -9.78 14.44 1.76
N GLN A 143 -8.89 13.54 2.20
CA GLN A 143 -7.44 13.80 2.24
C GLN A 143 -6.68 13.20 1.05
N HIS A 144 -7.18 12.10 0.47
CA HIS A 144 -6.60 11.42 -0.69
C HIS A 144 -7.67 11.18 -1.78
N GLY A 145 -8.37 12.25 -2.18
CA GLY A 145 -9.50 12.18 -3.10
C GLY A 145 -9.19 11.54 -4.46
N VAL A 146 -7.98 11.77 -5.00
CA VAL A 146 -7.54 11.14 -6.26
C VAL A 146 -7.42 9.63 -6.10
N LEU A 147 -6.75 9.15 -5.05
CA LEU A 147 -6.65 7.72 -4.73
C LEU A 147 -8.03 7.10 -4.50
N TYR A 148 -8.90 7.80 -3.75
CA TYR A 148 -10.26 7.34 -3.47
C TYR A 148 -11.06 7.13 -4.76
N GLN A 149 -11.16 8.15 -5.61
CA GLN A 149 -11.94 8.07 -6.87
C GLN A 149 -11.34 7.06 -7.85
N TRP A 150 -10.01 6.96 -7.89
CA TRP A 150 -9.32 6.02 -8.76
C TRP A 150 -9.62 4.55 -8.42
N LEU A 151 -9.69 4.23 -7.12
CA LEU A 151 -10.10 2.91 -6.64
C LEU A 151 -11.60 2.64 -6.86
N ASP A 152 -12.44 3.64 -6.56
CA ASP A 152 -13.90 3.53 -6.61
C ASP A 152 -14.39 3.29 -8.05
N SER A 153 -13.84 4.03 -9.01
CA SER A 153 -14.14 3.85 -10.46
C SER A 153 -13.81 2.46 -11.00
N ARG A 154 -13.03 1.65 -10.26
CA ARG A 154 -12.63 0.28 -10.63
C ARG A 154 -13.29 -0.81 -9.80
N GLY A 155 -14.09 -0.44 -8.79
CA GLY A 155 -14.67 -1.41 -7.84
C GLY A 155 -13.61 -2.14 -7.00
N TRP A 156 -12.42 -1.56 -6.83
CA TRP A 156 -11.33 -2.13 -6.04
C TRP A 156 -11.42 -1.66 -4.59
N THR A 157 -12.43 -2.16 -3.88
CA THR A 157 -12.75 -1.73 -2.51
C THR A 157 -12.41 -2.80 -1.49
N ALA A 158 -11.28 -2.65 -0.79
CA ALA A 158 -11.10 -3.29 0.51
C ALA A 158 -11.81 -2.40 1.54
N ARG A 159 -12.95 -2.83 2.11
CA ARG A 159 -13.64 -2.07 3.17
C ARG A 159 -13.99 -3.00 4.34
N PRO A 160 -13.79 -2.58 5.60
CA PRO A 160 -13.09 -1.33 6.01
C PRO A 160 -11.59 -1.37 5.65
N ARG A 161 -10.94 -0.22 5.44
CA ARG A 161 -9.49 -0.17 5.18
C ARG A 161 -8.68 0.67 6.17
N ALA A 162 -7.53 0.12 6.55
CA ALA A 162 -6.36 0.89 6.92
C ALA A 162 -5.63 1.34 5.64
N TRP A 163 -4.88 2.43 5.73
CA TRP A 163 -4.05 2.97 4.66
C TRP A 163 -2.61 3.10 5.14
N ILE A 164 -1.68 2.55 4.35
CA ILE A 164 -0.24 2.68 4.55
C ILE A 164 0.35 3.31 3.29
N SER A 165 1.26 4.25 3.46
CA SER A 165 1.98 4.91 2.37
C SER A 165 3.45 4.96 2.68
N HIS A 166 4.29 4.64 1.71
CA HIS A 166 5.72 4.91 1.81
C HIS A 166 6.23 5.59 0.55
N ARG A 167 6.74 6.82 0.72
CA ARG A 167 7.42 7.57 -0.33
C ARG A 167 8.93 7.48 -0.15
N VAL A 168 9.67 7.10 -1.19
CA VAL A 168 11.13 7.04 -1.18
C VAL A 168 11.69 7.88 -2.33
N PRO A 169 12.65 8.79 -2.08
CA PRO A 169 13.34 9.49 -3.16
C PRO A 169 14.11 8.49 -4.04
N GLN A 170 14.16 8.75 -5.35
CA GLN A 170 14.90 7.96 -6.32
C GLN A 170 15.96 8.80 -7.03
N ALA A 171 16.89 8.14 -7.72
CA ALA A 171 17.87 8.83 -8.56
C ALA A 171 17.17 9.70 -9.62
N GLY A 172 17.81 10.81 -10.00
CA GLY A 172 17.24 11.74 -10.99
C GLY A 172 16.04 12.56 -10.50
N GLY A 173 15.83 12.66 -9.18
CA GLY A 173 14.79 13.52 -8.59
C GLY A 173 13.36 12.97 -8.73
N GLN A 174 13.23 11.68 -9.06
CA GLN A 174 11.96 10.95 -9.05
C GLN A 174 11.61 10.50 -7.61
N ALA A 175 10.38 10.03 -7.41
CA ALA A 175 9.98 9.38 -6.17
C ALA A 175 9.24 8.08 -6.45
N LEU A 176 9.55 7.04 -5.69
CA LEU A 176 8.76 5.81 -5.63
C LEU A 176 7.76 5.94 -4.49
N GLU A 177 6.48 5.72 -4.78
CA GLU A 177 5.43 5.62 -3.78
C GLU A 177 4.81 4.22 -3.79
N ALA A 178 4.66 3.64 -2.61
CA ALA A 178 3.81 2.48 -2.39
C ALA A 178 2.60 2.88 -1.54
N HIS A 179 1.39 2.59 -2.02
CA HIS A 179 0.17 2.64 -1.23
C HIS A 179 -0.33 1.23 -0.94
N VAL A 180 -0.76 0.99 0.29
CA VAL A 180 -1.49 -0.22 0.65
C VAL A 180 -2.78 0.17 1.35
N LEU A 181 -3.89 -0.31 0.80
CA LEU A 181 -5.21 -0.24 1.42
C LEU A 181 -5.58 -1.65 1.85
N ILE A 182 -5.75 -1.90 3.13
CA ILE A 182 -5.83 -3.25 3.68
C ILE A 182 -6.89 -3.35 4.76
N GLU A 183 -7.59 -4.49 4.80
CA GLU A 183 -8.52 -4.78 5.88
C GLU A 183 -7.77 -4.80 7.22
N PRO A 184 -8.15 -3.98 8.22
CA PRO A 184 -7.38 -3.83 9.47
C PRO A 184 -7.12 -5.14 10.21
N ALA A 185 -8.04 -6.10 10.13
CA ALA A 185 -7.90 -7.43 10.74
C ALA A 185 -6.71 -8.25 10.21
N LEU A 186 -6.09 -7.85 9.10
CA LEU A 186 -4.88 -8.49 8.57
C LEU A 186 -3.59 -8.01 9.24
N ILE A 187 -3.63 -6.84 9.87
CA ILE A 187 -2.46 -6.19 10.51
C ILE A 187 -2.67 -5.88 11.99
N GLU A 188 -3.86 -6.14 12.51
CA GLU A 188 -4.23 -5.94 13.91
C GLU A 188 -4.81 -7.23 14.50
N PRO A 189 -4.41 -7.60 15.73
CA PRO A 189 -4.97 -8.77 16.38
C PRO A 189 -6.44 -8.51 16.75
N THR A 190 -7.26 -9.55 16.71
CA THR A 190 -8.58 -9.50 17.35
C THR A 190 -8.38 -9.37 18.86
N THR A 191 -8.83 -8.27 19.47
CA THR A 191 -8.69 -8.05 20.90
C THR A 191 -9.61 -9.00 21.67
N ARG A 192 -9.04 -10.00 22.37
CA ARG A 192 -9.80 -10.96 23.19
C ARG A 192 -9.60 -10.75 24.69
N GLY A 193 -8.64 -9.91 25.08
CA GLY A 193 -8.41 -9.48 26.45
C GLY A 193 -7.52 -8.24 26.55
N SER A 194 -7.22 -7.83 27.79
CA SER A 194 -6.47 -6.59 28.06
C SER A 194 -5.06 -6.61 27.49
N ALA A 195 -4.39 -7.77 27.47
CA ALA A 195 -3.06 -7.90 26.88
C ALA A 195 -3.08 -7.64 25.36
N ASP A 196 -4.06 -8.21 24.65
CA ASP A 196 -4.24 -7.99 23.21
C ASP A 196 -4.57 -6.53 22.90
N PHE A 197 -5.38 -5.90 23.76
CA PHE A 197 -5.73 -4.48 23.63
C PHE A 197 -4.49 -3.59 23.75
N LEU A 198 -3.64 -3.84 24.75
CA LEU A 198 -2.40 -3.07 24.96
C LEU A 198 -1.38 -3.29 23.85
N ALA A 199 -1.35 -4.48 23.24
CA ALA A 199 -0.45 -4.81 22.14
C ALA A 199 -0.99 -4.43 20.75
N GLY A 200 -2.29 -4.10 20.63
CA GLY A 200 -3.04 -4.16 19.38
C GLY A 200 -2.54 -3.28 18.23
N GLY A 201 -1.73 -2.25 18.50
CA GLY A 201 -1.14 -1.40 17.46
C GLY A 201 0.24 -1.84 16.95
N GLN A 202 0.99 -2.65 17.71
CA GLN A 202 2.39 -2.95 17.39
C GLN A 202 2.58 -3.78 16.12
N PRO A 203 1.80 -4.85 15.88
CA PRO A 203 1.96 -5.66 14.67
C PRO A 203 1.77 -4.84 13.39
N GLY A 204 0.76 -3.97 13.34
CA GLY A 204 0.52 -3.12 12.18
C GLY A 204 1.61 -2.09 11.96
N LEU A 205 2.18 -1.52 13.03
CA LEU A 205 3.34 -0.63 12.94
C LEU A 205 4.58 -1.36 12.44
N GLN A 206 4.84 -2.58 12.93
CA GLN A 206 5.98 -3.38 12.47
C GLN A 206 5.82 -3.73 10.99
N TRP A 207 4.64 -4.22 10.60
CA TRP A 207 4.34 -4.55 9.22
C TRP A 207 4.50 -3.34 8.27
N ALA A 208 4.09 -2.13 8.72
CA ALA A 208 4.29 -0.90 7.96
C ALA A 208 5.80 -0.55 7.79
N ARG A 209 6.63 -0.81 8.80
CA ARG A 209 8.10 -0.62 8.68
C ARG A 209 8.73 -1.64 7.74
N ASP A 210 8.26 -2.89 7.76
CA ASP A 210 8.72 -3.93 6.84
C ASP A 210 8.35 -3.57 5.40
N LEU A 211 7.14 -3.04 5.17
CA LEU A 211 6.72 -2.50 3.88
C LEU A 211 7.60 -1.32 3.45
N ALA A 212 7.97 -0.43 4.38
CA ALA A 212 8.86 0.69 4.09
C ALA A 212 10.26 0.22 3.65
N ALA A 213 10.80 -0.79 4.33
CA ALA A 213 12.06 -1.44 3.95
C ALA A 213 11.96 -2.09 2.55
N ALA A 214 10.88 -2.82 2.29
CA ALA A 214 10.62 -3.42 0.97
C ALA A 214 10.51 -2.37 -0.14
N THR A 215 9.83 -1.25 0.12
CA THR A 215 9.69 -0.16 -0.85
C THR A 215 11.03 0.50 -1.17
N ARG A 216 11.91 0.67 -0.18
CA ARG A 216 13.29 1.16 -0.43
C ARG A 216 14.07 0.19 -1.32
N ALA A 217 14.02 -1.10 -0.99
CA ALA A 217 14.68 -2.14 -1.78
C ALA A 217 14.15 -2.19 -3.23
N ALA A 218 12.84 -1.98 -3.40
CA ALA A 218 12.17 -1.97 -4.71
C ALA A 218 12.69 -0.89 -5.66
N GLY A 219 13.18 0.25 -5.14
CA GLY A 219 13.79 1.30 -5.96
C GLY A 219 15.04 0.82 -6.72
N ALA A 220 15.81 -0.09 -6.12
CA ALA A 220 17.00 -0.68 -6.76
C ALA A 220 16.67 -1.98 -7.51
N SER A 221 15.81 -2.84 -6.94
CA SER A 221 15.53 -4.16 -7.51
C SER A 221 14.47 -4.15 -8.62
N GLY A 222 13.63 -3.11 -8.68
CA GLY A 222 12.44 -3.09 -9.53
C GLY A 222 11.33 -4.04 -9.06
N VAL A 223 11.43 -4.59 -7.84
CA VAL A 223 10.45 -5.52 -7.26
C VAL A 223 10.10 -5.12 -5.82
N LEU A 224 8.82 -4.85 -5.57
CA LEU A 224 8.27 -4.71 -4.23
C LEU A 224 7.93 -6.10 -3.68
N ALA A 225 8.82 -6.63 -2.84
CA ALA A 225 8.57 -7.85 -2.07
C ALA A 225 7.67 -7.53 -0.87
N MET A 226 6.37 -7.81 -0.97
CA MET A 226 5.43 -7.50 0.09
C MET A 226 5.73 -8.30 1.37
N PRO A 227 5.69 -7.67 2.56
CA PRO A 227 5.81 -8.39 3.81
C PRO A 227 4.62 -9.35 4.03
N PRO A 228 4.85 -10.52 4.65
CA PRO A 228 3.77 -11.44 4.98
C PRO A 228 2.77 -10.79 5.94
N LEU A 229 1.49 -11.13 5.77
CA LEU A 229 0.43 -10.63 6.64
C LEU A 229 0.53 -11.31 8.01
N PRO A 230 0.57 -10.55 9.12
CA PRO A 230 0.74 -11.13 10.46
C PRO A 230 -0.52 -11.86 10.93
N PHE A 231 -1.69 -11.53 10.40
CA PHE A 231 -2.96 -12.13 10.80
C PHE A 231 -3.81 -12.58 9.61
N ALA A 232 -4.69 -13.53 9.90
CA ALA A 232 -5.77 -13.95 9.04
C ALA A 232 -7.10 -13.40 9.58
N PRO A 233 -8.01 -12.86 8.74
CA PRO A 233 -9.32 -12.47 9.21
C PRO A 233 -10.02 -13.73 9.73
N PRO A 234 -10.85 -13.61 10.78
CA PRO A 234 -11.69 -14.73 11.20
C PRO A 234 -12.51 -15.20 10.01
N LEU A 235 -12.37 -16.47 9.63
CA LEU A 235 -13.32 -17.09 8.71
C LEU A 235 -14.69 -16.99 9.37
N ALA A 236 -15.64 -16.36 8.68
CA ALA A 236 -17.03 -16.41 9.12
C ALA A 236 -17.37 -17.88 9.37
N ALA A 237 -17.85 -18.19 10.58
CA ALA A 237 -18.30 -19.54 10.88
C ALA A 237 -19.30 -19.95 9.78
N PRO A 238 -19.22 -21.19 9.25
CA PRO A 238 -20.22 -21.65 8.30
C PRO A 238 -21.59 -21.35 8.90
N ALA A 239 -22.46 -20.71 8.09
CA ALA A 239 -23.82 -20.40 8.53
C ALA A 239 -24.38 -21.68 9.13
N ALA A 240 -24.71 -21.63 10.42
CA ALA A 240 -25.31 -22.77 11.08
C ALA A 240 -26.52 -23.15 10.23
N VAL A 241 -26.48 -24.33 9.62
CA VAL A 241 -27.68 -24.91 9.03
C VAL A 241 -28.70 -24.87 10.15
N PRO A 242 -29.89 -24.26 9.98
CA PRO A 242 -30.91 -24.29 11.00
C PRO A 242 -31.26 -25.76 11.19
N VAL A 243 -30.62 -26.41 12.16
CA VAL A 243 -31.12 -27.63 12.76
C VAL A 243 -32.46 -27.21 13.33
N ALA A 244 -33.53 -27.64 12.66
CA ALA A 244 -34.88 -27.54 13.17
C ALA A 244 -34.79 -28.01 14.62
N SER A 245 -34.92 -27.07 15.55
CA SER A 245 -34.88 -27.39 16.96
C SER A 245 -36.08 -28.28 17.17
N ALA A 246 -35.85 -29.58 17.35
CA ALA A 246 -36.86 -30.44 17.92
C ALA A 246 -37.22 -29.77 19.24
N VAL A 247 -38.43 -29.22 19.30
CA VAL A 247 -39.01 -28.67 20.51
C VAL A 247 -39.07 -29.84 21.48
N VAL A 248 -38.05 -29.98 22.32
CA VAL A 248 -38.16 -30.79 23.52
C VAL A 248 -39.09 -29.99 24.42
N THR A 249 -40.38 -30.29 24.34
CA THR A 249 -41.35 -29.88 25.34
C THR A 249 -40.82 -30.36 26.69
N ALA A 250 -40.35 -29.42 27.51
CA ALA A 250 -40.07 -29.69 28.91
C ALA A 250 -41.36 -30.23 29.56
N PRO A 251 -41.27 -31.28 30.41
CA PRO A 251 -42.43 -31.69 31.19
C PRO A 251 -42.86 -30.51 32.09
N ALA A 252 -44.17 -30.29 32.15
CA ALA A 252 -44.77 -29.20 32.91
C ALA A 252 -44.25 -29.19 34.35
N THR A 253 -43.61 -28.08 34.73
CA THR A 253 -43.16 -27.86 36.10
C THR A 253 -44.38 -27.65 36.98
N ALA A 254 -44.50 -28.43 38.05
CA ALA A 254 -45.56 -28.28 39.04
C ALA A 254 -45.57 -26.85 39.63
N PRO A 255 -46.74 -26.29 39.97
CA PRO A 255 -46.83 -24.91 40.45
C PRO A 255 -46.09 -24.78 41.80
N VAL A 256 -45.07 -23.92 41.81
CA VAL A 256 -44.40 -23.47 43.03
C VAL A 256 -45.34 -22.50 43.76
N ALA A 257 -45.70 -22.84 45.00
CA ALA A 257 -46.47 -21.95 45.87
C ALA A 257 -45.71 -20.63 46.08
N THR A 258 -46.32 -19.52 45.68
CA THR A 258 -45.77 -18.18 45.90
C THR A 258 -45.85 -17.86 47.39
N GLN A 259 -44.72 -17.92 48.10
CA GLN A 259 -44.63 -17.34 49.44
C GLN A 259 -44.62 -15.81 49.30
N VAL A 260 -45.70 -15.18 49.78
CA VAL A 260 -45.83 -13.72 49.89
C VAL A 260 -44.86 -13.22 50.97
N PRO A 261 -43.95 -12.28 50.67
CA PRO A 261 -43.07 -11.72 51.70
C PRO A 261 -43.90 -10.92 52.73
N PRO A 262 -43.58 -10.98 54.03
CA PRO A 262 -44.33 -10.28 55.06
C PRO A 262 -44.23 -8.76 54.89
N ARG A 263 -45.37 -8.09 55.06
CA ARG A 263 -45.52 -6.63 54.98
C ARG A 263 -44.65 -5.95 56.05
N PRO A 264 -43.83 -4.93 55.71
CA PRO A 264 -43.09 -4.17 56.71
C PRO A 264 -44.04 -3.36 57.61
N PRO A 265 -43.72 -3.18 58.90
CA PRO A 265 -44.59 -2.46 59.84
C PRO A 265 -44.68 -0.97 59.50
N VAL A 266 -45.89 -0.43 59.65
CA VAL A 266 -46.22 0.98 59.40
C VAL A 266 -45.56 1.86 60.46
N PRO A 267 -44.84 2.94 60.09
CA PRO A 267 -44.30 3.91 61.04
C PRO A 267 -45.42 4.66 61.77
N ALA A 268 -45.37 4.70 63.10
CA ALA A 268 -46.27 5.51 63.91
C ALA A 268 -45.98 7.02 63.73
N PRO A 269 -47.02 7.89 63.72
CA PRO A 269 -46.83 9.34 63.57
C PRO A 269 -46.16 9.96 64.80
N ARG A 270 -45.08 10.74 64.59
CA ARG A 270 -44.42 11.57 65.61
C ARG A 270 -45.37 12.66 66.11
N ARG A 271 -45.53 12.76 67.43
CA ARG A 271 -46.29 13.80 68.14
C ARG A 271 -45.40 15.01 68.50
N ASP A 272 -44.64 15.55 67.55
CA ASP A 272 -43.77 16.71 67.84
C ASP A 272 -43.88 17.76 66.73
N ARG A 273 -45.08 18.34 66.58
CA ARG A 273 -45.32 19.68 66.01
C ARG A 273 -46.60 20.23 66.61
N GLU A 274 -46.44 20.97 67.71
CA GLU A 274 -47.34 22.05 68.10
C GLU A 274 -47.22 23.22 67.11
#